data_AF-X6MH03-F1
#
_entry.id   AF-X6MH03-F1
#
_cell.length_a   1.000
_cell.length_b   1.000
_cell.length_c   1.000
_cell.angle_alpha   90.00
_cell.angle_beta   90.00
_cell.angle_gamma   90.00
#
_symmetry.space_group_name_H-M   'P 1'
#
loop_
_entity.id
_entity.type
_entity.pdbx_description
1 polymer ?
#
loop_
_entity_poly.entity_id
_entity_poly.type
_entity_poly.pdbx_seq_one_letter_code
_entity_poly.pdbx_strand_id
1 'polypeptide(L)'
;MFNGHTSDVYAVEYSPFVIKNSSGNLNVICSGSLDNTIRFWDVRSNKNELYVMKLDEGISCLKFIELKKKEKKKKITHDLNLCYGSFNGPIRIWG
;
A
#
# COMPACT_ATOMS: atom_id res chain seq x y z
N MET A 1 5.95 -4.75 -15.94
CA MET A 1 7.17 -4.26 -15.29
C MET A 1 6.85 -2.93 -14.63
N PHE A 2 6.89 -2.88 -13.30
CA PHE A 2 6.73 -1.66 -12.51
C PHE A 2 8.14 -1.24 -12.06
N ASN A 3 8.71 -0.19 -12.66
CA ASN A 3 10.15 0.10 -12.61
C ASN A 3 10.51 1.29 -11.72
N GLY A 4 9.73 1.59 -10.67
CA GLY A 4 10.02 2.76 -9.84
C GLY A 4 11.06 2.52 -8.75
N HIS A 5 11.14 1.30 -8.21
CA HIS A 5 12.08 1.00 -7.12
C HIS A 5 13.53 1.07 -7.58
N THR A 6 14.39 1.64 -6.75
CA THR A 6 15.84 1.79 -7.05
C THR A 6 16.71 0.75 -6.33
N SER A 7 16.08 -0.16 -5.59
CA SER A 7 16.74 -1.27 -4.90
C SER A 7 15.80 -2.49 -4.90
N ASP A 8 16.27 -3.59 -4.32
CA ASP A 8 15.55 -4.86 -4.26
C ASP A 8 14.17 -4.69 -3.60
N VAL A 9 13.17 -5.34 -4.18
CA VAL A 9 11.80 -5.37 -3.67
C VAL A 9 11.63 -6.63 -2.83
N TYR A 10 11.37 -6.46 -1.54
CA TYR A 10 11.25 -7.59 -0.59
C TYR A 10 9.80 -7.99 -0.33
N ALA A 11 8.87 -7.06 -0.54
CA ALA A 11 7.47 -7.28 -0.22
C ALA A 11 6.57 -6.75 -1.33
N VAL A 12 5.51 -7.48 -1.63
CA VAL A 12 4.40 -7.05 -2.49
C VAL A 12 3.10 -7.59 -1.92
N GLU A 13 2.05 -6.78 -1.90
CA GLU A 13 0.72 -7.21 -1.46
C GLU A 13 -0.34 -6.61 -2.38
N TYR A 14 -1.35 -7.42 -2.76
CA TYR A 14 -2.51 -6.94 -3.49
C TYR A 14 -3.54 -6.37 -2.51
N SER A 15 -4.06 -5.18 -2.78
CA SER A 15 -5.15 -4.61 -2.00
C SER A 15 -6.44 -5.40 -2.30
N PRO A 16 -7.06 -6.05 -1.31
CA PRO A 16 -8.29 -6.81 -1.54
C PRO A 16 -9.50 -5.90 -1.81
N PHE A 17 -9.33 -4.58 -1.73
CA PHE A 17 -10.42 -3.62 -1.85
C PHE A 17 -10.40 -2.87 -3.17
N VAL A 18 -11.60 -2.60 -3.67
CA VAL A 18 -11.80 -1.76 -4.84
C VAL A 18 -11.77 -0.29 -4.41
N ILE A 19 -10.68 0.40 -4.76
CA ILE A 19 -10.59 1.85 -4.57
C ILE A 19 -11.26 2.52 -5.77
N LYS A 20 -12.22 3.41 -5.53
CA LYS A 20 -12.89 4.17 -6.60
C LYS A 20 -12.19 5.50 -6.81
N ASN A 21 -11.80 5.76 -8.05
CA ASN A 21 -11.37 7.09 -8.51
C ASN A 21 -12.35 7.60 -9.60
N SER A 22 -12.19 8.85 -10.04
CA SER A 22 -13.01 9.49 -11.08
C SER A 22 -13.05 8.71 -12.41
N SER A 23 -12.01 7.92 -12.69
CA SER A 23 -11.88 7.07 -13.89
C SER A 23 -12.36 5.62 -13.70
N GLY A 24 -12.83 5.24 -12.51
CA GLY A 24 -13.36 3.91 -12.23
C GLY A 24 -12.71 3.18 -11.05
N ASN A 25 -12.74 1.85 -11.11
CA ASN A 25 -12.25 0.96 -10.05
C ASN A 25 -10.74 0.67 -10.24
N LEU A 26 -9.92 1.16 -9.30
CA LEU A 26 -8.50 0.88 -9.22
C LEU A 26 -8.26 -0.50 -8.62
N ASN A 27 -7.33 -1.23 -9.23
CA ASN A 27 -6.82 -2.48 -8.69
C ASN A 27 -5.40 -2.22 -8.19
N VAL A 28 -5.26 -2.04 -6.89
CA VAL A 28 -4.02 -1.55 -6.32
C VAL A 28 -3.14 -2.69 -5.81
N ILE A 29 -1.87 -2.68 -6.18
CA ILE A 29 -0.82 -3.41 -5.47
C ILE A 29 0.05 -2.41 -4.71
N CYS A 30 0.59 -2.82 -3.57
CA CYS A 30 1.67 -2.09 -2.92
C CYS A 30 2.94 -2.94 -2.91
N SER A 31 4.09 -2.29 -2.97
CA SER A 31 5.41 -2.92 -2.92
C SER A 31 6.33 -2.17 -1.98
N GLY A 32 7.20 -2.91 -1.29
CA GLY A 32 8.16 -2.38 -0.32
C GLY A 32 9.57 -2.82 -0.68
N SER A 33 10.53 -1.91 -0.56
CA SER A 33 11.90 -2.11 -1.03
C SER A 33 12.94 -1.64 -0.02
N LEU A 34 14.18 -2.08 -0.22
CA LEU A 34 15.38 -1.53 0.42
C LEU A 34 15.70 -0.09 -0.01
N ASP A 35 14.99 0.47 -1.00
CA ASP A 35 15.11 1.90 -1.35
C ASP A 35 14.37 2.83 -0.35
N ASN A 36 13.94 2.28 0.78
CA ASN A 36 13.19 2.95 1.84
C ASN A 36 11.83 3.50 1.36
N THR A 37 11.24 2.91 0.31
CA THR A 37 9.92 3.30 -0.16
C THR A 37 8.89 2.18 -0.12
N ILE A 38 7.65 2.57 0.12
CA ILE A 38 6.46 1.79 -0.22
C ILE A 38 5.81 2.47 -1.42
N ARG A 39 5.58 1.73 -2.51
CA ARG A 39 4.98 2.25 -3.74
C ARG A 39 3.65 1.58 -4.01
N PHE A 40 2.69 2.36 -4.48
CA PHE A 40 1.36 1.91 -4.85
C PHE A 40 1.18 2.01 -6.35
N TRP A 41 0.56 1.00 -6.95
CA TRP A 41 0.43 0.88 -8.40
C TRP A 41 -0.99 0.51 -8.76
N ASP A 42 -1.51 1.06 -9.86
CA ASP A 42 -2.70 0.50 -10.50
C ASP A 42 -2.29 -0.54 -11.54
N VAL A 43 -2.75 -1.78 -11.38
CA VAL A 43 -2.45 -2.86 -12.31
C VAL A 43 -3.24 -2.76 -13.62
N ARG A 44 -4.37 -2.03 -13.64
CA ARG A 44 -5.21 -1.86 -14.84
C ARG A 44 -4.75 -0.69 -15.71
N SER A 45 -4.35 0.41 -15.09
CA SER A 45 -3.93 1.62 -15.79
C SER A 45 -2.44 1.57 -16.15
N ASN A 46 -2.09 0.81 -17.20
CA ASN A 46 -0.77 0.76 -17.84
C ASN A 46 0.47 0.96 -16.93
N LYS A 47 0.45 0.39 -15.72
CA LYS A 47 1.54 0.44 -14.73
C LYS A 47 1.81 1.82 -14.10
N ASN A 48 0.80 2.66 -13.95
CA ASN A 48 0.98 3.97 -13.31
C ASN A 48 1.26 3.81 -11.81
N GLU A 49 2.36 4.43 -11.38
CA GLU A 49 2.63 4.70 -9.97
C GLU A 49 1.56 5.67 -9.46
N LEU A 50 0.81 5.25 -8.45
CA LEU A 50 -0.26 6.04 -7.85
C LEU A 50 0.28 6.92 -6.73
N TYR A 51 1.17 6.36 -5.92
CA TYR A 51 1.67 7.01 -4.71
C TYR A 51 2.98 6.37 -4.26
N VAL A 52 3.86 7.20 -3.69
CA VAL A 52 5.12 6.77 -3.08
C VAL A 52 5.19 7.30 -1.66
N MET A 53 5.33 6.39 -0.71
CA MET A 53 5.64 6.69 0.68
C MET A 53 7.15 6.55 0.87
N LYS A 54 7.79 7.63 1.30
CA LYS A 54 9.21 7.62 1.68
C LYS A 54 9.32 7.39 3.18
N LEU A 55 10.25 6.52 3.55
CA LEU A 55 10.55 6.12 4.91
C LEU A 55 12.07 6.24 5.12
N ASP A 56 12.51 6.03 6.36
CA ASP A 56 13.93 6.14 6.71
C ASP A 56 14.68 4.81 6.57
N GLU A 57 13.96 3.70 6.42
CA GLU A 57 14.49 2.34 6.49
C GLU A 57 13.82 1.40 5.49
N GLY A 58 14.56 0.36 5.07
CA GLY A 58 14.11 -0.59 4.07
C GLY A 58 12.95 -1.45 4.56
N ILE A 59 12.05 -1.81 3.66
CA ILE A 59 10.80 -2.50 3.98
C ILE A 59 10.96 -4.00 3.77
N SER A 60 10.68 -4.77 4.81
CA SER A 60 10.86 -6.22 4.82
C SER A 60 9.53 -6.98 4.67
N CYS A 61 8.40 -6.38 5.05
CA CYS A 61 7.08 -7.01 4.92
C CYS A 61 5.94 -5.98 4.84
N LEU A 62 4.84 -6.40 4.21
CA LEU A 62 3.63 -5.62 4.00
C LEU A 62 2.41 -6.47 4.31
N LYS A 63 1.36 -5.86 4.87
CA LYS A 63 0.05 -6.51 5.05
C LYS A 63 -1.09 -5.51 5.05
N PHE A 64 -2.05 -5.68 4.14
CA PHE A 64 -3.32 -5.00 4.25
C PHE A 64 -4.17 -5.61 5.36
N ILE A 65 -4.75 -4.75 6.19
CA ILE A 65 -5.68 -5.14 7.26
C ILE A 65 -6.95 -4.30 7.19
N GLU A 66 -8.07 -4.92 7.54
CA GLU A 66 -9.34 -4.24 7.71
C GLU A 66 -9.52 -3.90 9.19
N LEU A 67 -9.43 -2.62 9.53
CA LEU A 67 -9.77 -2.16 10.87
C LEU A 67 -11.23 -1.71 10.90
N LYS A 68 -12.06 -2.44 11.63
CA LYS A 68 -13.46 -2.05 11.86
C LYS A 68 -13.50 -0.89 12.84
N LYS A 69 -13.69 0.35 12.35
CA LYS A 69 -14.08 1.46 13.22
C LYS A 69 -15.56 1.31 13.60
N LYS A 70 -15.86 1.40 14.90
CA LYS A 70 -17.25 1.51 15.39
C LYS A 70 -17.73 2.94 15.17
N GLU A 71 -18.19 3.29 13.97
CA GLU A 71 -18.87 4.56 13.75
C GLU A 71 -20.40 4.42 13.77
N LYS A 72 -21.04 5.17 14.68
CA LYS A 72 -22.47 5.41 14.71
C LYS A 72 -22.84 6.38 13.58
N LYS A 73 -22.91 5.95 12.32
CA LYS A 73 -23.82 6.42 11.25
C LYS A 73 -23.35 5.94 9.87
N LYS A 74 -24.31 5.36 9.14
CA LYS A 74 -24.31 4.90 7.74
C LYS A 74 -23.34 5.62 6.77
N LYS A 75 -22.12 5.12 6.64
CA LYS A 75 -21.43 4.84 5.37
C LYS A 75 -20.20 3.99 5.72
N ILE A 76 -20.15 2.73 5.28
CA ILE A 76 -18.92 1.94 5.45
C ILE A 76 -17.91 2.51 4.47
N THR A 77 -17.07 3.43 4.91
CA THR A 77 -15.78 3.67 4.26
C THR A 77 -14.85 2.60 4.79
N HIS A 78 -14.36 1.71 3.93
CA HIS A 78 -13.30 0.81 4.33
C HIS A 78 -12.04 1.66 4.47
N ASP A 79 -11.70 2.02 5.71
CA ASP A 79 -10.42 2.66 6.01
C ASP A 79 -9.34 1.59 5.82
N LEU A 80 -8.65 1.70 4.70
CA LEU A 80 -7.72 0.70 4.21
C LEU A 80 -6.40 0.92 4.93
N ASN A 81 -6.10 0.04 5.88
CA ASN A 81 -4.90 0.15 6.68
C ASN A 81 -3.82 -0.80 6.14
N LEU A 82 -2.61 -0.28 6.00
CA LEU A 82 -1.41 -1.02 5.62
C LEU A 82 -0.49 -1.13 6.83
N CYS A 83 -0.29 -2.36 7.30
CA CYS A 83 0.79 -2.69 8.21
C CYS A 83 2.07 -2.93 7.42
N TYR A 84 3.19 -2.45 7.93
CA TYR A 84 4.50 -2.72 7.33
C TYR A 84 5.56 -2.89 8.40
N GLY A 85 6.51 -3.78 8.14
CA GLY A 85 7.72 -3.97 8.92
C GLY A 85 8.92 -3.43 8.15
N SER A 86 9.86 -2.85 8.88
CA SER A 86 11.14 -2.39 8.35
C SER A 86 12.30 -2.97 9.15
N PHE A 87 13.52 -2.84 8.63
CA PHE A 87 14.74 -3.25 9.31
C PHE A 87 15.04 -2.48 10.62
N ASN A 88 14.20 -1.51 10.98
CA ASN A 88 14.28 -0.77 12.24
C ASN A 88 13.64 -1.52 13.43
N GLY A 89 12.87 -2.59 13.19
CA GLY A 89 12.26 -3.41 14.23
C GLY A 89 10.76 -3.20 14.50
N PRO A 90 10.20 -1.98 14.66
CA PRO A 90 8.78 -1.84 14.95
C PRO A 90 7.91 -2.10 13.72
N ILE A 91 6.74 -2.69 13.96
CA ILE A 91 5.65 -2.74 12.97
C ILE A 91 4.91 -1.40 13.02
N ARG A 92 4.68 -0.79 11.86
CA ARG A 92 3.94 0.47 11.73
C ARG A 92 2.65 0.25 10.95
N ILE A 93 1.65 1.09 11.19
CA ILE A 93 0.36 1.08 10.50
C ILE A 93 0.17 2.43 9.82
N TRP A 94 -0.27 2.40 8.57
CA TRP A 94 -0.68 3.56 7.79
C TRP A 94 -2.13 3.41 7.33
N GLY A 95 -2.98 4.39 7.57
CA GLY A 95 -4.39 4.38 7.16
C GLY A 95 -5.18 5.55 7.73
#